data_AF-A0A0F6ADP6-F1
#
_entry.id   AF-A0A0F6ADP6-F1
#
_cell.length_a   1.000
_cell.length_b   1.000
_cell.length_c   1.000
_cell.angle_alpha   90.00
_cell.angle_beta   90.00
_cell.angle_gamma   90.00
#
_symmetry.space_group_name_H-M   'P 1'
#
loop_
_entity.id
_entity.type
_entity.pdbx_description
1 polymer ?
#
loop_
_entity_poly.entity_id
_entity_poly.type
_entity_poly.pdbx_seq_one_letter_code
_entity_poly.pdbx_strand_id
1 'polypeptide(L)' 'MLVFGPMRDLENQDKVHWMRAFSSLEEQTQLKKDFYEGPVWNKEVEPVAMSMIEEFCAEFTETTDGFEGFQSEAL' A
#
# COMPACT_ATOMS: atom_id res chain seq x y z
N MET A 1 7.18 -2.61 -7.99
CA MET A 1 5.93 -2.25 -7.27
C MET A 1 5.27 -0.99 -7.84
N LEU A 2 3.99 -1.07 -8.20
CA LEU A 2 3.14 0.09 -8.50
C LEU A 2 2.30 0.44 -7.28
N VAL A 3 2.03 1.73 -7.05
CA VAL A 3 1.23 2.21 -5.93
C VAL A 3 0.08 3.07 -6.47
N PHE A 4 -1.13 2.80 -6.00
CA PHE A 4 -2.32 3.58 -6.32
C PHE A 4 -2.94 4.15 -5.04
N GLY A 5 -3.23 5.46 -5.07
CA GLY A 5 -3.67 6.24 -3.93
C GLY A 5 -2.67 7.32 -3.50
N PRO A 6 -2.83 7.92 -2.31
CA PRO A 6 -3.85 7.62 -1.32
C PRO A 6 -5.26 7.94 -1.82
N MET A 7 -6.22 7.07 -1.52
CA MET A 7 -7.65 7.36 -1.67
C MET A 7 -8.25 7.58 -0.30
N ARG A 8 -9.00 8.67 -0.11
CA ARG A 8 -9.71 8.92 1.13
C ARG A 8 -11.04 8.18 1.12
N ASP A 9 -11.36 7.54 2.22
CA ASP A 9 -12.66 6.89 2.38
C ASP A 9 -13.78 7.94 2.42
N LEU A 10 -14.90 7.65 1.76
CA LEU A 10 -16.04 8.58 1.66
C LEU A 10 -16.92 8.57 2.91
N GLU A 11 -16.90 7.48 3.68
CA GLU A 11 -17.74 7.27 4.85
C GLU A 11 -16.97 7.57 6.15
N ASN A 12 -15.65 7.38 6.15
CA ASN A 12 -14.78 7.66 7.30
C ASN A 12 -13.57 8.53 6.89
N GLN A 13 -13.58 9.81 7.27
CA GLN A 13 -12.55 10.77 6.86
C GLN A 13 -11.14 10.46 7.41
N ASP A 14 -11.05 9.67 8.48
CA ASP A 14 -9.78 9.26 9.10
C ASP A 14 -9.22 7.96 8.48
N LYS A 15 -9.94 7.36 7.53
CA LYS A 15 -9.53 6.16 6.81
C LYS A 15 -8.98 6.49 5.43
N VAL A 16 -7.88 5.82 5.10
CA VAL A 16 -7.12 6.01 3.86
C VAL A 16 -6.76 4.65 3.26
N HIS A 17 -6.88 4.56 1.95
CA HIS A 17 -6.70 3.32 1.19
C HIS A 17 -5.53 3.45 0.21
N TRP A 18 -4.74 2.40 0.13
CA TRP A 18 -3.70 2.24 -0.88
C TRP A 18 -3.81 0.85 -1.50
N MET A 19 -3.56 0.78 -2.80
CA MET A 19 -3.35 -0.47 -3.50
C MET A 19 -1.91 -0.54 -3.97
N ARG A 20 -1.30 -1.72 -3.81
CA ARG A 20 0.07 -1.98 -4.27
C ARG A 20 0.05 -3.20 -5.15
N ALA A 21 0.58 -3.06 -6.35
CA ALA A 21 0.75 -4.16 -7.29
C ALA A 21 2.22 -4.58 -7.39
N PHE A 22 2.39 -5.89 -7.46
CA PHE A 22 3.67 -6.58 -7.55
C PHE A 22 3.62 -7.49 -8.77
N SER A 23 4.77 -7.70 -9.42
CA SER A 23 4.88 -8.60 -10.56
C SER A 23 4.83 -10.07 -10.16
N SER A 24 5.16 -10.40 -8.91
CA SER A 24 5.05 -11.75 -8.34
C SER A 24 4.94 -11.72 -6.82
N LEU A 25 4.53 -12.84 -6.22
CA LEU A 25 4.52 -13.02 -4.76
C LEU A 25 5.94 -13.01 -4.16
N GLU A 26 6.94 -13.48 -4.91
CA GLU A 26 8.34 -13.45 -4.49
C GLU A 26 8.86 -12.00 -4.41
N GLU A 27 8.60 -11.19 -5.45
CA GLU A 27 8.93 -9.76 -5.45
C GLU A 27 8.23 -9.04 -4.29
N GLN A 28 6.96 -9.35 -4.06
CA GLN A 28 6.20 -8.79 -2.94
C GLN A 28 6.84 -9.10 -1.59
N THR A 29 7.29 -10.34 -1.39
CA THR A 29 7.89 -10.78 -0.12
C THR A 29 9.21 -10.04 0.12
N GLN A 30 10.06 -9.99 -0.90
CA GLN A 30 11.34 -9.31 -0.83
C GLN A 30 11.17 -7.81 -0.60
N LEU A 31 10.29 -7.14 -1.35
CA LEU A 31 10.05 -5.70 -1.20
C LEU A 31 9.43 -5.34 0.15
N LYS A 32 8.51 -6.16 0.69
CA LYS A 32 7.99 -5.94 2.04
C LYS A 32 9.10 -6.06 3.07
N LYS A 33 9.95 -7.07 2.95
CA LYS A 33 11.09 -7.25 3.84
C LYS A 33 12.01 -6.04 3.81
N ASP A 34 12.46 -5.63 2.62
CA ASP A 34 13.38 -4.49 2.46
C ASP A 34 12.78 -3.18 2.97
N PHE A 35 11.46 -3.00 2.82
CA PHE A 35 10.74 -1.84 3.35
C PHE A 35 10.70 -1.84 4.89
N TYR A 36 10.19 -2.91 5.52
CA TYR A 36 10.01 -2.96 6.97
C TYR A 36 11.33 -3.13 7.74
N GLU A 37 12.34 -3.77 7.15
CA GLU A 37 13.69 -3.84 7.75
C GLU A 37 14.55 -2.61 7.42
N GLY A 38 14.09 -1.76 6.49
CA GLY A 38 14.80 -0.58 6.05
C GLY A 38 14.96 0.48 7.14
N PRO A 39 16.05 1.27 7.10
CA PRO A 39 16.32 2.29 8.13
C PRO A 39 15.29 3.42 8.13
N VAL A 40 14.71 3.76 6.98
CA VAL A 40 13.70 4.82 6.85
C VAL A 40 12.42 4.43 7.60
N TRP A 41 11.92 3.21 7.39
CA TRP A 41 10.74 2.73 8.11
C TRP A 41 11.00 2.71 9.62
N ASN A 42 12.01 1.97 10.06
CA ASN A 42 12.24 1.70 11.48
C ASN A 42 12.60 2.95 12.31
N LYS A 43 13.28 3.94 11.71
CA LYS A 43 13.79 5.10 12.47
C LYS A 43 12.94 6.35 12.31
N GLU A 44 12.32 6.54 11.16
CA GLU A 44 11.70 7.82 10.81
C GLU A 44 10.18 7.69 10.72
N VAL A 45 9.68 6.63 10.09
CA VAL A 45 8.25 6.51 9.77
C VAL A 45 7.48 5.77 10.86
N GLU A 46 7.93 4.59 11.26
CA GLU A 46 7.23 3.73 12.22
C GLU A 46 6.90 4.43 13.53
N PRO A 47 7.83 5.18 14.19
CA PRO A 47 7.54 5.84 15.46
C PRO A 47 6.43 6.89 15.37
N VAL A 48 6.27 7.51 14.20
CA VAL A 48 5.25 8.53 13.95
C VAL A 48 3.95 7.84 13.51
N ALA A 49 4.01 7.05 12.44
CA ALA A 49 2.86 6.45 11.80
C ALA A 49 2.12 5.50 12.74
N MET A 50 2.82 4.62 13.46
CA MET A 50 2.16 3.63 14.34
C MET A 50 1.44 4.28 15.52
N SER A 51 1.83 5.49 15.93
CA SER A 51 1.12 6.24 16.97
C SER A 51 -0.20 6.87 16.49
N MET A 52 -0.36 7.03 15.17
CA MET A 52 -1.52 7.65 14.54
C MET A 52 -2.53 6.62 14.01
N ILE A 53 -2.09 5.37 13.82
CA ILE A 53 -2.90 4.30 13.26
C ILE A 53 -3.67 3.62 14.39
N GLU A 54 -4.99 3.83 14.44
CA GLU A 54 -5.88 3.09 15.34
C GLU A 54 -6.05 1.63 14.88
N GLU A 55 -6.24 1.43 13.57
CA GLU A 55 -6.41 0.12 12.95
C GLU A 55 -5.79 0.11 11.55
N PHE A 56 -5.19 -1.01 11.15
CA PHE A 56 -4.81 -1.26 9.76
C PHE A 56 -5.24 -2.67 9.32
N CYS A 57 -5.67 -2.78 8.07
CA CYS A 57 -6.02 -4.05 7.44
C CYS A 57 -5.35 -4.13 6.05
N ALA A 58 -4.96 -5.34 5.65
CA ALA A 58 -4.40 -5.59 4.34
C ALA A 58 -4.90 -6.94 3.82
N GLU A 59 -5.38 -6.94 2.57
CA GLU A 59 -5.87 -8.11 1.88
C GLU A 59 -5.04 -8.37 0.61
N PHE A 60 -5.04 -9.62 0.17
CA PHE A 60 -4.37 -10.05 -1.06
C PHE A 60 -5.40 -10.50 -2.07
N THR A 61 -5.31 -9.94 -3.27
CA THR A 61 -6.21 -10.23 -4.38
C THR A 61 -5.39 -10.45 -5.65
N GLU A 62 -5.97 -11.19 -6.59
CA GLU A 62 -5.45 -11.29 -7.96
C GLU A 62 -6.33 -10.48 -8.91
N THR A 63 -5.76 -10.06 -10.04
CA THR A 63 -6.51 -9.39 -11.09
C THR A 63 -7.41 -10.38 -11.79
N THR A 64 -8.66 -10.00 -12.05
CA THR A 64 -9.55 -10.76 -12.93
C THR A 64 -9.08 -10.67 -14.38
N ASP A 65 -9.56 -11.60 -15.22
CA ASP A 65 -9.46 -11.47 -16.67
C ASP A 65 -10.05 -10.11 -17.11
N GLY A 66 -9.28 -9.34 -17.89
CA GLY A 66 -9.69 -8.02 -18.38
C GLY A 66 -9.42 -6.84 -17.44
N PHE A 67 -8.61 -6.99 -16.39
CA PHE A 67 -8.18 -5.87 -15.55
C PHE A 67 -7.49 -4.75 -16.37
N GLU A 68 -8.04 -3.53 -16.31
CA GLU A 68 -7.60 -2.39 -17.14
C GLU A 68 -6.38 -1.63 -16.58
N GLY A 69 -5.76 -2.13 -15.50
CA GLY A 69 -4.43 -1.68 -15.06
C GLY A 69 -4.40 -0.46 -14.14
N PHE A 70 -3.19 0.08 -13.98
CA PHE A 70 -2.87 1.23 -13.10
C PHE A 70 -2.52 2.49 -13.89
N GLN A 71 -2.95 2.60 -15.15
CA GLN A 71 -2.69 3.79 -15.96
C GLN A 71 -3.60 4.92 -15.51
N SER A 72 -3.04 5.94 -14.86
CA SER A 72 -3.76 7.20 -14.63
C SER A 72 -3.80 7.99 -15.94
N GLU A 73 -4.98 8.18 -16.54
CA GLU A 73 -5.18 9.40 -17.32
C GLU A 73 -5.23 10.55 -16.30
N ALA A 74 -4.20 11.40 -16.32
CA ALA A 74 -4.23 12.64 -15.57
C ALA A 74 -5.37 13.49 -16.13
N LEU A 75 -6.44 13.68 -15.34
CA LEU A 75 -7.47 14.70 -15.58
C LEU A 75 -6.99 16.06 -15.08
#